data_AF-A0A3D4CS27-F1
#
_entry.id   AF-A0A3D4CS27-F1
#
_cell.length_a   1.000
_cell.length_b   1.000
_cell.length_c   1.000
_cell.angle_alpha   90.00
_cell.angle_beta   90.00
_cell.angle_gamma   90.00
#
_symmetry.space_group_name_H-M   'P 1'
#
loop_
_entity.id
_entity.type
_entity.pdbx_description
1 polymer ?
#
loop_
_entity_poly.entity_id
_entity_poly.type
_entity_poly.pdbx_seq_one_letter_code
_entity_poly.pdbx_strand_id
1 'polypeptide(L)'
;MKKYILINAAWLILALGAFLLGRSSPRDTAESKEPIIRKSSGKNSSSRSAYQATASSRLVNSSQPNFASGRQGSTVTVSQFLSERDPLLANRMFAELILSMDASSAGRIFEELKSRRTQGSDEQMGLFLRAWGQLDGTAAMQAVDEFEGDPRRQAGAGIAAISGWASKDPEGAKAYLDTVDSEIARGVLTQGIVSGMASTDPDGATDYVLELDQL
;
A
#
# COMPACT_ATOMS: atom_id res chain seq x y z
N MET A 1 34.45 0.94 26.66
CA MET A 1 33.43 2.01 26.45
C MET A 1 33.95 3.28 25.77
N LYS A 2 35.24 3.65 25.86
CA LYS A 2 35.76 4.90 25.22
C LYS A 2 36.03 4.83 23.70
N LYS A 3 36.19 3.63 23.12
CA LYS A 3 36.54 3.46 21.69
C LYS A 3 35.37 3.70 20.72
N TYR A 4 34.14 3.37 21.12
CA TYR A 4 32.94 3.56 20.29
C TYR A 4 32.49 5.03 20.20
N ILE A 5 32.77 5.82 21.25
CA ILE A 5 32.47 7.26 21.28
C ILE A 5 33.35 8.02 20.27
N LEU A 6 34.62 7.62 20.12
CA LEU A 6 35.56 8.23 19.17
C LEU A 6 35.17 7.97 17.71
N ILE A 7 34.66 6.77 17.42
CA ILE A 7 34.18 6.41 16.08
C ILE A 7 32.90 7.17 15.70
N ASN A 8 31.96 7.31 16.63
CA ASN A 8 30.72 8.06 16.37
C ASN A 8 30.99 9.57 16.23
N ALA A 9 31.98 10.11 16.95
CA ALA A 9 32.39 11.50 16.81
C ALA A 9 33.02 11.80 15.44
N ALA A 10 33.76 10.84 14.85
CA ALA A 10 34.35 11.00 13.53
C ALA A 10 33.28 11.13 12.42
N TRP A 11 32.21 10.34 12.49
CA TRP A 11 31.08 10.42 11.56
C TRP A 11 30.31 11.75 11.67
N LEU A 12 30.17 12.28 12.89
CA LEU A 12 29.49 13.56 13.13
C LEU A 12 30.28 14.75 12.55
N ILE A 13 31.61 14.75 12.66
CA ILE A 13 32.47 15.80 12.08
C ILE A 13 32.43 15.75 10.54
N LEU A 14 32.39 14.54 9.97
CA LEU A 14 32.34 14.34 8.52
C LEU A 14 31.00 14.83 7.92
N ALA A 15 29.88 14.60 8.62
CA ALA A 15 28.57 15.11 8.23
C ALA A 15 28.46 16.65 8.34
N LEU A 16 29.06 17.25 9.38
CA LEU A 16 29.06 18.70 9.57
C LEU A 16 29.91 19.44 8.51
N GLY A 17 31.02 18.83 8.09
CA GLY A 17 31.86 19.36 7.00
C GLY A 17 31.11 19.42 5.66
N ALA A 18 30.42 18.34 5.29
CA ALA A 18 29.65 18.28 4.04
C ALA A 18 28.51 19.32 3.99
N PHE A 19 27.85 19.59 5.13
CA PHE A 19 26.77 20.57 5.21
C PHE A 19 27.26 22.02 5.06
N LEU A 20 28.44 22.35 5.58
CA LEU A 20 29.01 23.69 5.48
C LEU A 20 29.60 23.97 4.08
N LEU A 21 30.16 22.95 3.41
CA LEU A 21 30.64 23.04 2.03
C LEU A 21 29.51 23.13 0.99
N GLY A 22 28.31 22.64 1.30
CA GLY A 22 27.14 22.73 0.42
C GLY A 22 26.41 24.08 0.45
N ARG A 23 26.76 24.99 1.38
CA ARG A 23 26.04 26.26 1.58
C ARG A 23 26.61 27.44 0.80
N SER A 24 27.76 27.29 0.14
CA SER A 24 28.37 28.37 -0.66
C SER A 24 28.50 27.98 -2.13
N SER A 25 27.45 28.25 -2.91
CA SER A 25 27.59 28.52 -4.34
C SER A 25 26.75 29.76 -4.67
N PRO A 26 27.39 30.93 -4.85
CA PRO A 26 26.75 32.07 -5.48
C PRO A 26 26.79 31.88 -7.00
N ARG A 27 25.64 32.00 -7.65
CA ARG A 27 25.58 32.23 -9.11
C ARG A 27 24.91 33.57 -9.33
N ASP A 28 25.76 34.54 -9.67
CA ASP A 28 25.34 35.85 -10.13
C ASP A 28 24.73 35.79 -11.54
N THR A 29 23.52 36.32 -11.61
CA THR A 29 22.96 37.24 -12.62
C THR A 29 23.09 36.93 -14.12
N ALA A 30 21.94 36.70 -14.75
CA ALA A 30 21.57 37.38 -15.98
C ALA A 30 20.06 37.68 -16.00
N GLU A 31 19.81 38.97 -15.76
CA GLU A 31 18.61 39.79 -15.86
C GLU A 31 17.61 39.47 -16.98
N SER A 32 16.32 39.43 -16.67
CA SER A 32 15.29 40.13 -17.47
C SER A 32 13.98 40.32 -16.70
N LYS A 33 13.79 41.58 -16.27
CA LYS A 33 12.55 42.38 -16.14
C LYS A 33 11.30 41.76 -15.48
N GLU A 34 11.08 42.28 -14.27
CA GLU A 34 9.79 42.40 -13.57
C GLU A 34 8.71 43.16 -14.38
N PRO A 35 7.41 43.01 -14.03
CA PRO A 35 6.84 43.90 -13.03
C PRO A 35 5.92 43.23 -11.97
N ILE A 36 6.27 43.47 -10.71
CA ILE A 36 5.40 43.85 -9.57
C ILE A 36 3.97 43.28 -9.54
N ILE A 37 3.72 42.25 -8.72
CA ILE A 37 2.37 41.91 -8.23
C ILE A 37 2.20 42.38 -6.78
N ARG A 38 1.21 43.26 -6.59
CA ARG A 38 0.77 43.79 -5.30
C ARG A 38 0.09 42.71 -4.45
N LYS A 39 0.41 42.73 -3.16
CA LYS A 39 -0.23 42.00 -2.07
C LYS A 39 -1.71 42.37 -1.96
N SER A 40 -2.60 41.38 -2.02
CA SER A 40 -3.93 41.50 -1.41
C SER A 40 -4.27 40.24 -0.61
N SER A 41 -4.60 40.48 0.65
CA SER A 41 -5.23 39.53 1.56
C SER A 41 -6.68 39.36 1.13
N GLY A 42 -7.16 38.12 0.95
CA GLY A 42 -8.55 37.86 0.61
C GLY A 42 -8.93 36.41 0.87
N LYS A 43 -9.82 36.21 1.84
CA LYS A 43 -10.46 34.96 2.26
C LYS A 43 -10.95 34.10 1.09
N ASN A 44 -10.55 32.82 1.06
CA ASN A 44 -11.17 31.82 0.18
C ASN A 44 -12.58 31.49 0.71
N SER A 45 -13.59 31.93 -0.04
CA SER A 45 -14.93 31.35 0.02
C SER A 45 -15.12 30.49 -1.21
N SER A 46 -15.57 29.26 -0.97
CA SER A 46 -15.85 28.23 -1.97
C SER A 46 -17.07 28.60 -2.82
N SER A 47 -16.89 28.66 -4.13
CA SER A 47 -17.99 28.65 -5.10
C SER A 47 -17.75 27.56 -6.15
N ARG A 48 -18.66 26.57 -6.14
CA ARG A 48 -18.78 25.47 -7.09
C ARG A 48 -19.08 26.05 -8.48
N SER A 49 -18.21 25.80 -9.44
CA SER A 49 -18.47 26.12 -10.85
C SER A 49 -19.19 24.96 -11.52
N ALA A 50 -20.44 25.20 -11.91
CA ALA A 50 -21.24 24.31 -12.74
C ALA A 50 -20.84 24.48 -14.21
N TYR A 51 -20.28 23.43 -14.80
CA TYR A 51 -20.04 23.39 -16.25
C TYR A 51 -21.33 22.95 -16.96
N GLN A 52 -21.96 23.89 -17.67
CA GLN A 52 -22.97 23.59 -18.68
C GLN A 52 -22.28 23.01 -19.92
N ALA A 53 -22.59 21.76 -20.23
CA ALA A 53 -22.17 21.12 -21.48
C ALA A 53 -23.17 21.47 -22.59
N THR A 54 -22.71 22.17 -23.63
CA THR A 54 -23.41 22.27 -24.90
C THR A 54 -23.12 21.01 -25.72
N ALA A 55 -24.20 20.32 -26.09
CA ALA A 55 -24.14 19.14 -26.94
C ALA A 55 -23.73 19.54 -28.36
N SER A 56 -22.71 18.86 -28.90
CA SER A 56 -22.48 18.76 -30.33
C SER A 56 -21.87 17.41 -30.63
N SER A 57 -22.72 16.55 -31.18
CA SER A 57 -22.45 15.21 -31.65
C SER A 57 -21.43 15.21 -32.78
N ARG A 58 -20.24 14.68 -32.53
CA ARG A 58 -19.42 14.04 -33.56
C ARG A 58 -19.14 12.62 -33.10
N LEU A 59 -19.69 11.69 -33.88
CA LEU A 59 -19.55 10.25 -33.74
C LEU A 59 -18.06 9.88 -33.86
N VAL A 60 -17.38 9.82 -32.72
CA VAL A 60 -16.16 9.04 -32.61
C VAL A 60 -16.63 7.61 -32.44
N ASN A 61 -16.31 6.76 -33.42
CA ASN A 61 -16.42 5.32 -33.33
C ASN A 61 -15.48 4.85 -32.21
N SER A 62 -15.94 4.94 -30.97
CA SER A 62 -15.33 4.27 -29.85
C SER A 62 -15.56 2.78 -30.08
N SER A 63 -14.56 2.11 -30.63
CA SER A 63 -14.32 0.72 -30.32
C SER A 63 -14.10 0.66 -28.80
N GLN A 64 -15.19 0.64 -28.02
CA GLN A 64 -15.14 0.15 -26.65
C GLN A 64 -14.47 -1.22 -26.76
N PRO A 65 -13.32 -1.45 -26.12
CA PRO A 65 -12.83 -2.81 -26.02
C PRO A 65 -13.92 -3.53 -25.24
N ASN A 66 -14.54 -4.50 -25.90
CA ASN A 66 -15.60 -5.30 -25.32
C ASN A 66 -14.95 -6.20 -24.25
N PHE A 67 -14.63 -5.64 -23.08
CA PHE A 67 -13.95 -6.33 -21.99
C PHE A 67 -14.82 -7.41 -21.33
N ALA A 68 -16.09 -7.47 -21.70
CA ALA A 68 -17.03 -8.52 -21.36
C ALA A 68 -17.36 -9.38 -22.59
N SER A 69 -16.35 -9.95 -23.25
CA SER A 69 -16.56 -11.08 -24.15
C SER A 69 -16.09 -12.34 -23.44
N GLY A 70 -17.04 -13.22 -23.15
CA GLY A 70 -16.87 -14.37 -22.28
C GLY A 70 -15.73 -15.31 -22.70
N ARG A 71 -14.92 -15.65 -21.70
CA ARG A 71 -14.49 -17.04 -21.52
C ARG A 71 -15.28 -17.59 -20.35
N GLN A 72 -16.41 -18.23 -20.65
CA GLN A 72 -17.00 -19.20 -19.73
C GLN A 72 -15.92 -20.22 -19.36
N GLY A 73 -15.56 -20.28 -18.07
CA GLY A 73 -14.89 -21.44 -17.46
C GLY A 73 -13.36 -21.49 -17.48
N SER A 74 -12.63 -20.48 -17.96
CA SER A 74 -11.16 -20.46 -17.80
C SER A 74 -10.76 -19.55 -16.65
N THR A 75 -10.56 -20.14 -15.47
CA THR A 75 -9.89 -19.46 -14.35
C THR A 75 -8.52 -19.00 -14.82
N VAL A 76 -8.24 -17.70 -14.69
CA VAL A 76 -6.90 -17.17 -14.95
C VAL A 76 -5.92 -17.87 -14.03
N THR A 77 -4.84 -18.38 -14.60
CA THR A 77 -3.76 -19.03 -13.84
C THR A 77 -2.68 -18.02 -13.48
N VAL A 78 -1.97 -18.28 -12.37
CA VAL A 78 -0.85 -17.41 -11.96
C VAL A 78 0.23 -17.36 -13.04
N SER A 79 0.46 -18.47 -13.75
CA SER A 79 1.42 -18.52 -14.87
C SER A 79 1.04 -17.63 -16.06
N GLN A 80 -0.26 -17.51 -16.38
CA GLN A 80 -0.76 -16.57 -17.39
C GLN A 80 -0.55 -15.13 -16.96
N PHE A 81 -0.92 -14.80 -15.72
CA PHE A 81 -0.68 -13.48 -15.14
C PHE A 81 0.81 -13.09 -15.20
N LEU A 82 1.70 -13.97 -14.76
CA LEU A 82 3.14 -13.70 -14.71
C LEU A 82 3.81 -13.62 -16.11
N SER A 83 3.18 -14.20 -17.14
CA SER A 83 3.70 -14.15 -18.51
C SER A 83 3.18 -12.95 -19.30
N GLU A 84 2.16 -12.25 -18.79
CA GLU A 84 1.54 -11.11 -19.45
C GLU A 84 2.47 -9.90 -19.42
N ARG A 85 2.63 -9.24 -20.57
CA ARG A 85 3.51 -8.07 -20.73
C ARG A 85 2.75 -6.76 -20.69
N ASP A 86 1.47 -6.77 -21.05
CA ASP A 86 0.62 -5.59 -20.94
C ASP A 86 0.21 -5.39 -19.46
N PRO A 87 0.60 -4.28 -18.82
CA PRO A 87 0.32 -4.06 -17.40
C PRO A 87 -1.18 -3.96 -17.08
N LEU A 88 -2.01 -3.47 -18.01
CA LEU A 88 -3.46 -3.38 -17.78
C LEU A 88 -4.10 -4.75 -17.84
N LEU A 89 -3.67 -5.58 -18.79
CA LEU A 89 -4.17 -6.95 -18.91
C LEU A 89 -3.68 -7.82 -17.76
N ALA A 90 -2.42 -7.66 -17.33
CA ALA A 90 -1.86 -8.34 -16.16
C ALA A 90 -2.65 -7.97 -14.89
N ASN A 91 -2.94 -6.68 -14.66
CA ASN A 91 -3.73 -6.25 -13.50
C ASN A 91 -5.15 -6.81 -13.52
N ARG A 92 -5.79 -6.89 -14.69
CA ARG A 92 -7.09 -7.56 -14.83
C ARG A 92 -7.00 -9.04 -14.48
N MET A 93 -6.01 -9.75 -15.05
CA MET A 93 -5.78 -11.17 -14.77
C MET A 93 -5.55 -11.42 -13.28
N PHE A 94 -4.80 -10.55 -12.63
CA PHE A 94 -4.56 -10.60 -11.19
C PHE A 94 -5.86 -10.40 -10.38
N ALA A 95 -6.70 -9.44 -10.77
CA ALA A 95 -7.99 -9.25 -10.13
C ALA A 95 -8.91 -10.48 -10.30
N GLU A 96 -8.95 -11.07 -11.50
CA GLU A 96 -9.69 -12.31 -11.76
C GLU A 96 -9.17 -13.48 -10.91
N LEU A 97 -7.85 -13.59 -10.72
CA LEU A 97 -7.22 -14.58 -9.84
C LEU A 97 -7.66 -14.41 -8.38
N ILE A 98 -7.58 -13.18 -7.83
CA ILE A 98 -8.02 -12.91 -6.45
C ILE A 98 -9.51 -13.19 -6.27
N LEU A 99 -10.34 -12.78 -7.22
CA LEU A 99 -11.80 -12.94 -7.14
C LEU A 99 -12.25 -14.41 -7.29
N SER A 100 -11.43 -15.27 -7.89
CA SER A 100 -11.71 -16.70 -8.07
C SER A 100 -11.00 -17.60 -7.06
N MET A 101 -10.20 -17.03 -6.17
CA MET A 101 -9.47 -17.74 -5.13
C MET A 101 -10.38 -18.14 -3.96
N ASP A 102 -9.99 -19.22 -3.29
CA ASP A 102 -10.50 -19.67 -2.00
C ASP A 102 -9.35 -19.96 -1.02
N ALA A 103 -9.66 -20.29 0.24
CA ALA A 103 -8.65 -20.59 1.27
C ALA A 103 -7.69 -21.73 0.86
N SER A 104 -8.17 -22.71 0.08
CA SER A 104 -7.38 -23.89 -0.33
C SER A 104 -6.40 -23.61 -1.48
N SER A 105 -6.70 -22.61 -2.30
CA SER A 105 -5.91 -22.22 -3.47
C SER A 105 -4.91 -21.11 -3.17
N ALA A 106 -5.19 -20.29 -2.16
CA ALA A 106 -4.35 -19.14 -1.79
C ALA A 106 -2.88 -19.52 -1.52
N GLY A 107 -2.61 -20.59 -0.78
CA GLY A 107 -1.23 -21.03 -0.51
C GLY A 107 -0.44 -21.36 -1.77
N ARG A 108 -1.05 -22.07 -2.74
CA ARG A 108 -0.38 -22.34 -4.03
C ARG A 108 -0.14 -21.07 -4.83
N ILE A 109 -1.12 -20.16 -4.85
CA ILE A 109 -1.00 -18.89 -5.55
C ILE A 109 0.14 -18.05 -4.96
N PHE A 110 0.25 -18.01 -3.64
CA PHE A 110 1.31 -17.32 -2.93
C PHE A 110 2.71 -17.84 -3.32
N GLU A 111 2.90 -19.16 -3.32
CA GLU A 111 4.16 -19.78 -3.75
C GLU A 111 4.53 -19.42 -5.18
N GLU A 112 3.56 -19.45 -6.09
CA GLU A 112 3.77 -19.11 -7.49
C GLU A 112 4.12 -17.62 -7.66
N LEU A 113 3.43 -16.71 -6.96
CA LEU A 113 3.73 -15.27 -6.94
C LEU A 113 5.12 -14.97 -6.36
N LYS A 114 5.52 -15.66 -5.28
CA LYS A 114 6.82 -15.50 -4.62
C LYS A 114 7.99 -15.99 -5.49
N SER A 115 7.80 -17.09 -6.21
CA SER A 115 8.84 -17.73 -7.05
C SER A 115 9.37 -16.82 -8.16
N ARG A 116 8.58 -15.82 -8.59
CA ARG A 116 8.97 -14.83 -9.59
C ARG A 116 9.11 -13.44 -8.98
N ARG A 117 9.93 -13.37 -7.93
CA ARG A 117 10.30 -12.19 -7.11
C ARG A 117 10.66 -10.90 -7.88
N THR A 118 10.80 -10.96 -9.21
CA THR A 118 11.07 -9.82 -10.10
C THR A 118 9.83 -9.26 -10.80
N GLN A 119 8.65 -9.88 -10.70
CA GLN A 119 7.47 -9.54 -11.50
C GLN A 119 6.22 -9.15 -10.69
N GLY A 120 6.08 -9.58 -9.43
CA GLY A 120 4.99 -9.14 -8.56
C GLY A 120 5.30 -7.81 -7.89
N SER A 121 4.43 -6.81 -8.04
CA SER A 121 4.59 -5.55 -7.32
C SER A 121 4.24 -5.73 -5.84
N ASP A 122 4.86 -4.96 -4.94
CA ASP A 122 4.57 -5.02 -3.50
C ASP A 122 3.09 -4.66 -3.22
N GLU A 123 2.50 -3.82 -4.08
CA GLU A 123 1.08 -3.48 -4.05
C GLU A 123 0.19 -4.66 -4.41
N GLN A 124 0.55 -5.43 -5.45
CA GLN A 124 -0.18 -6.64 -5.83
C GLN A 124 -0.12 -7.67 -4.69
N MET A 125 1.07 -7.94 -4.15
CA MET A 125 1.21 -8.84 -3.00
C MET A 125 0.38 -8.39 -1.80
N GLY A 126 0.37 -7.09 -1.49
CA GLY A 126 -0.48 -6.54 -0.45
C GLY A 126 -1.98 -6.75 -0.72
N LEU A 127 -2.45 -6.54 -1.96
CA LEU A 127 -3.84 -6.79 -2.31
C LEU A 127 -4.21 -8.27 -2.18
N PHE A 128 -3.34 -9.15 -2.63
CA PHE A 128 -3.50 -10.61 -2.51
C PHE A 128 -3.58 -11.04 -1.04
N LEU A 129 -2.64 -10.59 -0.20
CA LEU A 129 -2.61 -10.94 1.23
C LEU A 129 -3.83 -10.41 1.98
N ARG A 130 -4.33 -9.22 1.63
CA ARG A 130 -5.60 -8.72 2.18
C ARG A 130 -6.76 -9.64 1.81
N ALA A 131 -6.86 -10.06 0.56
CA ALA A 131 -7.92 -10.98 0.13
C ALA A 131 -7.79 -12.35 0.80
N TRP A 132 -6.57 -12.87 0.93
CA TRP A 132 -6.33 -14.11 1.66
C TRP A 132 -6.70 -13.97 3.14
N GLY A 133 -6.36 -12.85 3.78
CA GLY A 133 -6.75 -12.57 5.16
C GLY A 133 -8.26 -12.60 5.39
N GLN A 134 -9.06 -12.15 4.41
CA GLN A 134 -10.52 -12.26 4.47
C GLN A 134 -11.05 -13.70 4.37
N LEU A 135 -10.29 -14.60 3.75
CA LEU A 135 -10.66 -16.00 3.53
C LEU A 135 -10.16 -16.91 4.66
N ASP A 136 -8.90 -16.72 5.04
CA ASP A 136 -8.18 -17.48 6.07
C ASP A 136 -7.06 -16.61 6.64
N GLY A 137 -7.38 -15.86 7.68
CA GLY A 137 -6.45 -14.93 8.32
C GLY A 137 -5.26 -15.63 8.98
N THR A 138 -5.45 -16.82 9.54
CA THR A 138 -4.35 -17.56 10.19
C THR A 138 -3.32 -18.00 9.15
N ALA A 139 -3.78 -18.60 8.04
CA ALA A 139 -2.88 -19.00 6.95
C ALA A 139 -2.20 -17.79 6.28
N ALA A 140 -2.93 -16.69 6.09
CA ALA A 140 -2.36 -15.47 5.52
C ALA A 140 -1.25 -14.90 6.41
N MET A 141 -1.43 -14.88 7.74
CA MET A 141 -0.40 -14.42 8.67
C MET A 141 0.81 -15.35 8.73
N GLN A 142 0.61 -16.67 8.63
CA GLN A 142 1.74 -17.61 8.50
C GLN A 142 2.56 -17.35 7.23
N ALA A 143 1.92 -17.02 6.11
CA ALA A 143 2.61 -16.66 4.89
C ALA A 143 3.40 -15.34 5.01
N VAL A 144 3.00 -14.44 5.91
CA VAL A 144 3.74 -13.19 6.19
C VAL A 144 5.11 -13.48 6.81
N ASP A 145 5.25 -14.55 7.59
CA ASP A 145 6.52 -14.91 8.24
C ASP A 145 7.61 -15.25 7.21
N GLU A 146 7.23 -15.65 6.01
CA GLU A 146 8.18 -15.93 4.92
C GLU A 146 8.89 -14.67 4.37
N PHE A 147 8.46 -13.48 4.80
CA PHE A 147 9.14 -12.22 4.50
C PHE A 147 10.18 -11.80 5.56
N GLU A 148 10.51 -12.64 6.54
CA GLU A 148 11.45 -12.33 7.64
C GLU A 148 12.81 -11.73 7.22
N GLY A 149 13.28 -12.04 6.00
CA GLY A 149 14.50 -11.46 5.43
C GLY A 149 14.38 -10.00 4.95
N ASP A 150 13.17 -9.44 4.92
CA ASP A 150 12.88 -8.04 4.56
C ASP A 150 11.81 -7.47 5.50
N PRO A 151 12.21 -6.85 6.63
CA PRO A 151 11.28 -6.34 7.64
C PRO A 151 10.28 -5.31 7.10
N ARG A 152 10.64 -4.55 6.05
CA ARG A 152 9.73 -3.57 5.45
C ARG A 152 8.62 -4.28 4.69
N ARG A 153 8.98 -5.27 3.88
CA ARG A 153 7.99 -6.10 3.16
C ARG A 153 7.14 -6.90 4.13
N GLN A 154 7.74 -7.48 5.17
CA GLN A 154 7.02 -8.22 6.20
C GLN A 154 5.99 -7.33 6.91
N ALA A 155 6.36 -6.11 7.31
CA ALA A 155 5.43 -5.17 7.91
C ALA A 155 4.25 -4.81 6.98
N GLY A 156 4.53 -4.50 5.71
CA GLY A 156 3.48 -4.20 4.73
C GLY A 156 2.57 -5.39 4.44
N ALA A 157 3.14 -6.58 4.31
CA ALA A 157 2.44 -7.85 4.13
C ALA A 157 1.55 -8.16 5.34
N GLY A 158 2.08 -7.99 6.55
CA GLY A 158 1.35 -8.16 7.81
C GLY A 158 0.16 -7.23 7.94
N ILE A 159 0.35 -5.92 7.70
CA ILE A 159 -0.75 -4.93 7.71
C ILE A 159 -1.85 -5.35 6.74
N ALA A 160 -1.47 -5.78 5.52
CA ALA A 160 -2.44 -6.17 4.51
C ALA A 160 -3.25 -7.40 4.91
N ALA A 161 -2.58 -8.48 5.33
CA ALA A 161 -3.20 -9.72 5.76
C ALA A 161 -4.13 -9.52 6.96
N ILE A 162 -3.64 -8.88 8.02
CA ILE A 162 -4.42 -8.67 9.26
C ILE A 162 -5.58 -7.69 9.05
N SER A 163 -5.43 -6.71 8.15
CA SER A 163 -6.53 -5.81 7.74
C SER A 163 -7.64 -6.59 7.02
N GLY A 164 -7.26 -7.54 6.16
CA GLY A 164 -8.20 -8.46 5.54
C GLY A 164 -8.96 -9.29 6.58
N TRP A 165 -8.22 -9.94 7.49
CA TRP A 165 -8.80 -10.75 8.55
C TRP A 165 -9.75 -9.93 9.43
N ALA A 166 -9.30 -8.78 9.95
CA ALA A 166 -10.11 -7.94 10.81
C ALA A 166 -11.38 -7.38 10.13
N SER A 167 -11.40 -7.24 8.80
CA SER A 167 -12.63 -6.85 8.08
C SER A 167 -13.70 -7.95 8.03
N LYS A 168 -13.36 -9.20 8.37
CA LYS A 168 -14.28 -10.34 8.39
C LYS A 168 -14.48 -10.93 9.78
N ASP A 169 -13.41 -10.97 10.56
CA ASP A 169 -13.36 -11.51 11.91
C ASP A 169 -12.42 -10.65 12.77
N PRO A 170 -12.93 -9.50 13.28
CA PRO A 170 -12.16 -8.62 14.17
C PRO A 170 -11.65 -9.33 15.42
N GLU A 171 -12.45 -10.24 16.00
CA GLU A 171 -12.09 -10.94 17.24
C GLU A 171 -10.95 -11.92 17.02
N GLY A 172 -10.96 -12.70 15.93
CA GLY A 172 -9.85 -13.57 15.58
C GLY A 172 -8.56 -12.80 15.31
N ALA A 173 -8.65 -11.65 14.63
CA ALA A 173 -7.48 -10.80 14.38
C ALA A 173 -6.90 -10.20 15.67
N LYS A 174 -7.75 -9.76 16.61
CA LYS A 174 -7.32 -9.31 17.95
C LYS A 174 -6.69 -10.44 18.77
N ALA A 175 -7.29 -11.63 18.76
CA ALA A 175 -6.73 -12.80 19.44
C ALA A 175 -5.35 -13.19 18.87
N TYR A 176 -5.15 -13.05 17.55
CA TYR A 176 -3.84 -13.25 16.94
C TYR A 176 -2.80 -12.23 17.44
N LEU A 177 -3.18 -10.96 17.62
CA LEU A 177 -2.29 -9.91 18.14
C LEU A 177 -1.73 -10.24 19.54
N ASP A 178 -2.49 -10.96 20.36
CA ASP A 178 -2.06 -11.41 21.68
C ASP A 178 -0.98 -12.48 21.64
N THR A 179 -0.78 -13.14 20.49
CA THR A 179 0.29 -14.13 20.28
C THR A 179 1.61 -13.49 19.80
N VAL A 180 1.61 -12.19 19.50
CA VAL A 180 2.77 -11.50 18.92
C VAL A 180 3.63 -10.89 20.02
N ASP A 181 4.83 -11.45 20.24
CA ASP A 181 5.75 -10.99 21.29
C ASP A 181 6.46 -9.66 20.98
N SER A 182 6.65 -9.35 19.70
CA SER A 182 7.38 -8.16 19.28
C SER A 182 6.49 -6.92 19.37
N GLU A 183 6.81 -5.99 20.27
CA GLU A 183 6.07 -4.74 20.46
C GLU A 183 5.96 -3.90 19.18
N ILE A 184 7.03 -3.88 18.37
CA ILE A 184 7.03 -3.20 17.07
C ILE A 184 6.03 -3.88 16.13
N ALA A 185 6.02 -5.21 16.08
CA ALA A 185 5.09 -5.95 15.24
C ALA A 185 3.65 -5.79 15.74
N ARG A 186 3.41 -5.76 17.05
CA ARG A 186 2.08 -5.48 17.63
C ARG A 186 1.57 -4.13 17.16
N GLY A 187 2.34 -3.05 17.30
CA GLY A 187 1.92 -1.72 16.85
C GLY A 187 1.59 -1.67 15.34
N VAL A 188 2.38 -2.35 14.52
CA VAL A 188 2.14 -2.47 13.06
C VAL A 188 0.85 -3.23 12.76
N LEU A 189 0.60 -4.35 13.43
CA LEU A 189 -0.58 -5.17 13.21
C LEU A 189 -1.85 -4.52 13.76
N THR A 190 -1.77 -3.82 14.90
CA THR A 190 -2.85 -3.00 15.45
C THR A 190 -3.36 -1.98 14.42
N GLN A 191 -2.45 -1.30 13.71
CA GLN A 191 -2.83 -0.40 12.62
C GLN A 191 -3.65 -1.14 11.54
N GLY A 192 -3.21 -2.34 11.16
CA GLY A 192 -3.92 -3.19 10.20
C GLY A 192 -5.31 -3.60 10.69
N ILE A 193 -5.44 -4.02 11.96
CA ILE A 193 -6.70 -4.42 12.59
C ILE A 193 -7.68 -3.25 12.57
N VAL A 194 -7.27 -2.08 13.09
CA VAL A 194 -8.11 -0.87 13.10
C VAL A 194 -8.53 -0.49 11.69
N SER A 195 -7.62 -0.56 10.70
CA SER A 195 -7.95 -0.28 9.31
C SER A 195 -8.94 -1.30 8.72
N GLY A 196 -8.83 -2.57 9.08
CA GLY A 196 -9.75 -3.63 8.66
C GLY A 196 -11.14 -3.43 9.23
N MET A 197 -11.22 -3.21 10.54
CA MET A 197 -12.47 -2.92 11.25
C MET A 197 -13.14 -1.67 10.67
N ALA A 198 -12.42 -0.56 10.53
CA ALA A 198 -12.98 0.70 10.04
C ALA A 198 -13.58 0.60 8.63
N SER A 199 -13.20 -0.39 7.84
CA SER A 199 -13.76 -0.62 6.49
C SER A 199 -15.16 -1.23 6.52
N THR A 200 -15.56 -1.89 7.62
CA THR A 200 -16.84 -2.60 7.77
C THR A 200 -17.65 -2.13 8.97
N ASP A 201 -16.99 -1.67 10.03
CA ASP A 201 -17.53 -1.20 11.31
C ASP A 201 -16.66 -0.06 11.88
N PRO A 202 -16.92 1.20 11.47
CA PRO A 202 -16.18 2.37 11.96
C PRO A 202 -16.35 2.64 13.46
N ASP A 203 -17.53 2.33 14.01
CA ASP A 203 -17.83 2.57 15.42
C ASP A 203 -17.05 1.57 16.28
N GLY A 204 -17.09 0.28 15.94
CA GLY A 204 -16.29 -0.74 16.62
C GLY A 204 -14.79 -0.50 16.50
N ALA A 205 -14.31 0.05 15.38
CA ALA A 205 -12.91 0.45 15.23
C ALA A 205 -12.54 1.60 16.19
N THR A 206 -13.45 2.55 16.39
CA THR A 206 -13.27 3.66 17.33
C THR A 206 -13.21 3.16 18.77
N ASP A 207 -14.15 2.28 19.15
CA ASP A 207 -14.20 1.68 20.48
C ASP A 207 -12.91 0.91 20.79
N TYR A 208 -12.39 0.15 19.82
CA TYR A 208 -11.14 -0.58 19.98
C TYR A 208 -9.93 0.36 20.15
N VAL A 209 -9.84 1.45 19.39
CA VAL A 209 -8.77 2.45 19.58
C VAL A 209 -8.83 3.10 20.97
N LEU A 210 -10.03 3.36 21.50
CA LEU A 210 -10.21 3.90 22.85
C LEU A 210 -9.83 2.89 23.94
N GLU A 211 -10.05 1.60 23.72
CA GLU A 211 -9.59 0.53 24.61
C GLU A 211 -8.06 0.48 24.68
N LEU A 212 -7.39 0.63 23.52
CA LEU A 212 -5.93 0.61 23.43
C LEU A 212 -5.24 1.78 24.15
N ASP A 213 -5.87 2.96 24.21
CA ASP A 213 -5.33 4.15 24.93
C ASP A 213 -5.36 3.98 26.46
N GLN A 214 -6.16 3.03 26.96
CA GLN A 214 -6.35 2.80 28.40
C GLN A 214 -5.37 1.76 28.98
N LEU A 215 -4.56 1.11 28.14
CA LEU A 215 -3.57 0.08 28.51
C LEU A 215 -2.17 0.69 28.69
#